data_AF-A0A1B8CX20-F1
#
_entry.id   AF-A0A1B8CX20-F1
#
_cell.length_a   1.000
_cell.length_b   1.000
_cell.length_c   1.000
_cell.angle_alpha   90.00
_cell.angle_beta   90.00
_cell.angle_gamma   90.00
#
_symmetry.space_group_name_H-M   'P 1'
#
loop_
_entity.id
_entity.type
_entity.pdbx_description
1 polymer ?
#
loop_
_entity_poly.entity_id
_entity_poly.type
_entity_poly.pdbx_seq_one_letter_code
_entity_poly.pdbx_strand_id
1 'polypeptide(L)'
;MAPSVTLVDFDTVKSKSHNLSLIDHEDHDLVLRTFRVLIADLVQHFNGGHPGGAMGMAAIGVALWRYTMKYSPDHPEWFNRDRFILSN
;
A
#
# COMPACT_ATOMS: atom_id res chain seq x y z
N MET A 1 -8.32 -41.33 25.55
CA MET A 1 -9.37 -40.35 25.24
C MET A 1 -8.74 -38.96 25.28
N ALA A 2 -8.20 -38.51 24.15
CA ALA A 2 -7.67 -37.15 23.98
C ALA A 2 -8.30 -36.58 22.70
N PRO A 3 -8.81 -35.34 22.70
CA PRO A 3 -9.46 -34.78 21.53
C PRO A 3 -8.42 -34.51 20.44
N SER A 4 -8.62 -35.11 19.27
CA SER A 4 -7.87 -34.83 18.06
C SER A 4 -8.16 -33.38 17.64
N VAL A 5 -7.20 -32.48 17.88
CA VAL A 5 -7.23 -31.12 17.35
C VAL A 5 -7.27 -31.24 15.83
N THR A 6 -8.40 -30.89 15.23
CA THR A 6 -8.51 -30.69 13.79
C THR A 6 -7.60 -29.52 13.42
N LEU A 7 -6.42 -29.83 12.89
CA LEU A 7 -5.62 -28.86 12.15
C LEU A 7 -6.53 -28.24 11.09
N VAL A 8 -6.82 -26.95 11.24
CA VAL A 8 -7.48 -26.20 10.17
C VAL A 8 -6.51 -26.23 9.00
N ASP A 9 -6.85 -27.03 8.01
CA ASP A 9 -6.05 -27.20 6.82
C ASP A 9 -6.01 -25.85 6.08
N PHE A 10 -4.88 -25.15 6.18
CA PHE A 10 -4.68 -23.82 5.57
C PHE A 10 -4.90 -23.85 4.05
N ASP A 11 -4.79 -25.02 3.43
CA ASP A 11 -5.07 -25.23 2.01
C ASP A 11 -6.57 -25.13 1.67
N THR A 12 -7.45 -25.39 2.65
CA THR A 12 -8.91 -25.20 2.48
C THR A 12 -9.30 -23.72 2.50
N VAL A 13 -8.53 -22.88 3.21
CA VAL A 13 -8.74 -21.41 3.21
C VAL A 13 -8.38 -20.80 1.85
N LYS A 14 -7.35 -21.33 1.18
CA LYS A 14 -6.98 -20.92 -0.19
C LYS A 14 -8.06 -21.21 -1.23
N SER A 15 -8.89 -22.24 -1.02
CA SER A 15 -9.86 -22.69 -2.01
C SER A 15 -11.12 -21.82 -2.10
N LYS A 16 -11.43 -20.98 -1.11
CA LYS A 16 -12.69 -20.20 -1.05
C LYS A 16 -12.60 -18.77 -1.59
N SER A 17 -11.44 -18.32 -2.04
CA SER A 17 -11.22 -17.00 -2.62
C SER A 17 -11.33 -17.01 -4.15
N HIS A 18 -12.48 -17.43 -4.67
CA HIS A 18 -12.87 -17.11 -6.05
C HIS A 18 -13.54 -15.72 -6.06
N ASN A 19 -12.92 -14.76 -6.77
CA ASN A 19 -13.29 -13.33 -6.94
C ASN A 19 -12.69 -12.28 -5.99
N LEU A 20 -11.44 -12.46 -5.57
CA LEU A 20 -10.55 -11.32 -5.39
C LEU A 20 -9.44 -11.52 -6.40
N SER A 21 -9.59 -10.99 -7.62
CA SER A 21 -8.49 -10.97 -8.57
C SER A 21 -7.36 -10.23 -7.86
N LEU A 22 -6.37 -10.99 -7.39
CA LEU A 22 -5.08 -10.49 -6.96
C LEU A 22 -4.65 -9.58 -8.10
N ILE A 23 -4.68 -8.27 -7.86
CA ILE A 23 -3.96 -7.33 -8.74
C ILE A 23 -2.59 -7.97 -8.91
N ASP A 24 -2.21 -8.23 -10.16
CA ASP A 24 -1.11 -9.13 -10.49
C ASP A 24 0.10 -8.76 -9.62
N HIS A 25 0.72 -9.73 -8.96
CA HIS A 25 1.76 -9.44 -7.96
C HIS A 25 2.89 -8.55 -8.53
N GLU A 26 3.10 -8.61 -9.84
CA GLU A 26 4.02 -7.76 -10.60
C GLU A 26 3.64 -6.27 -10.60
N ASP A 27 2.35 -5.93 -10.68
CA ASP A 27 1.89 -4.53 -10.70
C ASP A 27 2.17 -3.83 -9.37
N HIS A 28 2.02 -4.54 -8.26
CA HIS A 28 2.27 -3.98 -6.94
C HIS A 28 3.76 -3.64 -6.75
N ASP A 29 4.64 -4.56 -7.13
CA ASP A 29 6.08 -4.36 -7.07
C ASP A 29 6.54 -3.22 -7.98
N LEU A 30 5.97 -3.14 -9.19
CA LEU A 30 6.24 -2.05 -10.12
C LEU A 30 5.87 -0.70 -9.51
N VAL A 31 4.66 -0.58 -8.95
CA VAL A 31 4.21 0.67 -8.30
C VAL A 31 5.16 1.07 -7.17
N LEU A 32 5.54 0.15 -6.29
CA LEU A 32 6.45 0.46 -5.17
C LEU A 32 7.85 0.86 -5.66
N ARG A 33 8.37 0.20 -6.69
CA ARG A 33 9.67 0.57 -7.29
C ARG A 33 9.61 1.95 -7.93
N THR A 34 8.54 2.24 -8.68
CA THR A 34 8.34 3.56 -9.31
C THR A 34 8.28 4.67 -8.28
N PHE A 35 7.52 4.52 -7.18
CA PHE A 35 7.50 5.53 -6.12
C PHE A 35 8.87 5.76 -5.49
N ARG A 36 9.63 4.68 -5.22
CA ARG A 36 10.97 4.79 -4.65
C ARG A 36 11.93 5.53 -5.59
N VAL A 37 11.94 5.18 -6.88
CA VAL A 37 12.78 5.84 -7.87
C VAL A 37 12.38 7.31 -8.03
N LEU A 38 11.08 7.62 -8.07
CA LEU A 38 10.58 8.99 -8.11
C LEU A 38 11.08 9.83 -6.92
N ILE A 39 11.05 9.27 -5.71
CA ILE A 39 11.56 9.95 -4.51
C ILE A 39 13.07 10.24 -4.63
N ALA A 40 13.86 9.27 -5.10
CA ALA A 40 15.29 9.46 -5.31
C ALA A 40 15.58 10.52 -6.37
N ASP A 41 14.85 10.49 -7.49
CA ASP A 41 15.00 11.43 -8.59
C ASP A 41 14.67 12.86 -8.16
N LEU A 42 13.60 13.06 -7.38
CA LEU A 42 13.26 14.38 -6.83
C LEU A 42 14.38 14.94 -5.94
N VAL A 43 14.90 14.14 -5.00
CA VAL A 43 16.01 14.58 -4.13
C VAL A 43 17.26 14.92 -4.94
N GLN A 44 17.56 14.12 -5.97
CA GLN A 44 18.70 14.37 -6.86
C GLN A 44 18.49 15.64 -7.69
N HIS A 45 17.29 15.86 -8.24
CA HIS A 45 16.95 17.03 -9.04
C HIS A 45 17.04 18.33 -8.24
N PHE A 46 16.56 18.33 -6.99
CA PHE A 46 16.61 19.50 -6.10
C PHE A 46 17.92 19.60 -5.30
N ASN A 47 18.87 18.69 -5.53
CA ASN A 47 20.20 18.64 -4.92
C ASN A 47 20.15 18.70 -3.37
N GLY A 48 19.12 18.10 -2.77
CA GLY A 48 18.87 18.16 -1.33
C GLY A 48 17.61 17.40 -0.89
N GLY A 49 17.62 16.89 0.35
CA GLY A 49 16.51 16.15 0.97
C GLY A 49 16.92 14.83 1.62
N HIS A 50 16.00 14.20 2.35
CA HIS A 50 16.22 12.91 3.05
C HIS A 50 15.33 11.81 2.43
N PRO A 51 15.83 11.07 1.42
CA PRO A 51 15.00 10.10 0.67
C PRO A 51 14.62 8.88 1.52
N GLY A 52 15.42 8.53 2.53
CA GLY A 52 15.26 7.30 3.31
C GLY A 52 13.89 7.17 3.99
N GLY A 53 13.39 8.26 4.59
CA GLY A 53 12.09 8.25 5.26
C GLY A 53 10.94 7.99 4.28
N ALA A 54 10.89 8.75 3.18
CA ALA A 54 9.84 8.61 2.17
C ALA A 54 9.92 7.27 1.42
N MET A 55 11.12 6.79 1.07
CA MET A 55 11.30 5.48 0.40
C MET A 55 10.83 4.31 1.27
N GLY A 56 11.07 4.38 2.58
CA GLY A 56 10.60 3.38 3.55
C GLY A 56 9.08 3.38 3.70
N MET A 57 8.46 4.57 3.65
CA MET A 57 7.01 4.74 3.77
C MET A 57 6.23 4.46 2.49
N ALA A 58 6.88 4.18 1.35
CA ALA A 58 6.21 3.97 0.06
C ALA A 58 5.10 2.91 0.12
N ALA A 59 5.32 1.79 0.82
CA ALA A 59 4.31 0.74 0.97
C ALA A 59 3.08 1.20 1.77
N ILE A 60 3.31 1.93 2.86
CA ILE A 60 2.23 2.50 3.68
C ILE A 60 1.48 3.59 2.91
N GLY A 61 2.19 4.41 2.11
CA GLY A 61 1.56 5.38 1.22
C GLY A 61 0.64 4.72 0.21
N VAL A 62 1.09 3.65 -0.46
CA VAL A 62 0.22 2.90 -1.38
C VAL A 62 -0.96 2.28 -0.64
N ALA A 63 -0.73 1.66 0.52
CA ALA A 63 -1.80 1.11 1.34
C ALA A 63 -2.86 2.18 1.67
N LEU A 64 -2.40 3.36 2.11
CA LEU A 64 -3.25 4.42 2.59
C LEU A 64 -4.10 5.05 1.47
N TRP A 65 -3.45 5.52 0.41
CA TRP A 65 -4.12 6.22 -0.70
C TRP A 65 -4.89 5.29 -1.63
N ARG A 66 -4.41 4.07 -1.90
CA ARG A 66 -5.10 3.18 -2.85
C ARG A 66 -6.29 2.46 -2.22
N TYR A 67 -6.20 2.09 -0.95
CA TYR A 67 -7.14 1.12 -0.37
C TYR A 67 -7.99 1.66 0.78
N THR A 68 -7.57 2.73 1.46
CA THR A 68 -8.27 3.19 2.69
C THR A 68 -8.83 4.59 2.61
N MET A 69 -8.10 5.56 2.06
CA MET A 69 -8.54 6.95 2.08
C MET A 69 -9.70 7.20 1.11
N LYS A 70 -10.67 7.97 1.57
CA LYS A 70 -11.72 8.58 0.77
C LYS A 70 -11.31 10.00 0.40
N TYR A 71 -10.94 10.21 -0.85
CA TYR A 71 -10.58 11.53 -1.37
C TYR A 71 -10.96 11.64 -2.85
N SER A 72 -11.06 12.88 -3.34
CA SER A 72 -11.21 13.17 -4.76
C SER A 72 -10.00 14.00 -5.21
N PRO A 73 -9.16 13.49 -6.13
CA PRO A 73 -8.07 14.27 -6.71
C PRO A 73 -8.56 15.54 -7.41
N ASP A 74 -9.73 15.48 -8.07
CA ASP A 74 -10.29 16.59 -8.83
C ASP A 74 -10.98 17.64 -7.95
N HIS A 75 -11.47 17.24 -6.77
CA HIS A 75 -12.17 18.11 -5.81
C HIS A 75 -11.52 18.04 -4.42
N PRO A 76 -10.30 18.60 -4.26
CA PRO A 76 -9.53 18.50 -3.02
C PRO A 76 -10.18 19.23 -1.84
N GLU A 77 -11.13 20.14 -2.07
CA GLU A 77 -11.87 20.85 -1.04
C GLU A 77 -13.12 20.12 -0.52
N TRP A 78 -13.46 18.96 -1.10
CA TRP A 78 -14.65 18.19 -0.71
C TRP A 78 -14.71 17.98 0.81
N PHE A 79 -15.84 18.37 1.41
CA PHE A 79 -16.02 18.48 2.85
C PHE A 79 -15.74 17.17 3.61
N ASN A 80 -16.24 16.03 3.12
CA ASN A 80 -16.19 14.75 3.82
C ASN A 80 -15.03 13.85 3.36
N ARG A 81 -13.92 14.44 2.91
CA ARG A 81 -12.70 13.71 2.57
C ARG A 81 -11.91 13.35 3.81
N ASP A 82 -11.21 12.23 3.74
CA ASP A 82 -10.20 11.87 4.74
C ASP A 82 -9.00 12.83 4.64
N ARG A 83 -8.39 13.12 5.79
CA ARG A 83 -7.25 14.05 5.88
C ARG A 83 -6.02 13.30 6.34
N PHE A 84 -4.96 13.37 5.54
CA PHE A 84 -3.65 12.86 5.90
C PHE A 84 -2.78 13.97 6.47
N ILE A 85 -2.09 13.70 7.59
CA ILE A 85 -1.13 14.61 8.21
C ILE A 85 0.19 13.85 8.33
N LEU A 86 1.24 14.38 7.69
CA LEU A 86 2.61 13.91 7.88
C LEU A 86 3.28 14.79 8.94
N SER A 87 3.64 14.20 10.08
CA SER A 87 4.19 14.93 11.24
C SER A 87 5.71 14.87 11.36
N ASN A 88 6.38 14.15 10.46
CA ASN A 88 7.84 13.98 10.42
C ASN A 88 8.46 15.08 9.58
#